data_AF-A0A433J8W9-F1
#
_entry.id   AF-A0A433J8W9-F1
#
_cell.length_a   1.000
_cell.length_b   1.000
_cell.length_c   1.000
_cell.angle_alpha   90.00
_cell.angle_beta   90.00
_cell.angle_gamma   90.00
#
_symmetry.space_group_name_H-M   'P 1'
#
loop_
_entity.id
_entity.type
_entity.pdbx_description
1 polymer ?
#
loop_
_entity_poly.entity_id
_entity_poly.type
_entity_poly.pdbx_seq_one_letter_code
_entity_poly.pdbx_strand_id
1 'polypeptide(L)'
;MALPLMPKATAVWLVENTSLSFEQIAAFCGMHSLEVQAIADGEVAVGMVGLDPVANGQLTKAEIARCEKNEDLRLKLLVVDLPQVAARSKGPRYTPITKRGDKPDAVAWLLKNHPELSDAQTCRLIGTTKPTIAAVRDRTHWNAANIKPRNPVMLGLCTQRELEEALALGIRRGGTPLPPQEQEEGYGEERDDEQPWSQREDAR
;
A
#
# COMPACT_ATOMS: atom_id res chain seq x y z
N MET A 1 -10.17 25.99 -9.29
CA MET A 1 -11.13 25.21 -10.10
C MET A 1 -10.55 23.82 -10.30
N ALA A 2 -11.39 22.78 -10.32
CA ALA A 2 -10.93 21.43 -10.60
C ALA A 2 -10.48 21.32 -12.06
N LEU A 3 -9.29 20.76 -12.28
CA LEU A 3 -8.72 20.54 -13.60
C LEU A 3 -9.01 19.11 -14.06
N PRO A 4 -9.06 18.86 -15.39
CA PRO A 4 -9.17 17.51 -15.92
C PRO A 4 -7.98 16.63 -15.51
N LEU A 5 -8.17 15.30 -15.47
CA LEU A 5 -7.19 14.33 -14.98
C LEU A 5 -5.85 14.37 -15.76
N MET A 6 -5.91 14.66 -17.07
CA MET A 6 -4.73 14.77 -17.95
C MET A 6 -4.83 16.01 -18.85
N PRO A 7 -4.51 17.21 -18.32
CA PRO A 7 -4.85 18.46 -19.00
C PRO A 7 -4.24 18.64 -20.39
N LYS A 8 -2.99 18.22 -20.60
CA LYS A 8 -2.32 18.31 -21.90
C LYS A 8 -2.92 17.37 -22.94
N ALA A 9 -3.14 16.11 -22.60
CA ALA A 9 -3.75 15.14 -23.50
C ALA A 9 -5.22 15.51 -23.82
N THR A 10 -5.95 16.05 -22.83
CA THR A 10 -7.31 16.56 -23.05
C THR A 10 -7.31 17.82 -23.94
N ALA A 11 -6.32 18.71 -23.81
CA ALA A 11 -6.18 19.85 -24.71
C ALA A 11 -5.92 19.42 -26.17
N VAL A 12 -5.00 18.46 -26.39
CA VAL A 12 -4.76 17.87 -27.73
C VAL A 12 -6.06 17.37 -28.34
N TRP A 13 -6.83 16.57 -27.58
CA TRP A 13 -8.10 16.04 -28.08
C TRP A 13 -9.12 17.14 -28.39
N LEU A 14 -9.28 18.13 -27.50
CA LEU A 14 -10.24 19.22 -27.71
C LEU A 14 -9.88 20.08 -28.93
N VAL A 15 -8.60 20.37 -29.15
CA VAL A 15 -8.12 21.11 -30.33
C VAL A 15 -8.43 20.34 -31.62
N GLU A 16 -8.27 19.01 -31.63
CA GLU A 16 -8.47 18.20 -32.84
C GLU A 16 -9.95 17.88 -33.11
N ASN A 17 -10.81 17.82 -32.08
CA ASN A 17 -12.16 17.24 -32.19
C ASN A 17 -13.30 18.24 -31.93
N THR A 18 -13.01 19.51 -31.63
CA THR A 18 -14.03 20.54 -31.32
C THR A 18 -13.71 21.86 -32.01
N SER A 19 -14.71 22.75 -32.12
CA SER A 19 -14.51 24.13 -32.62
C SER A 19 -14.38 25.17 -31.51
N LEU A 20 -13.90 24.75 -30.33
CA LEU A 20 -13.72 25.63 -29.17
C LEU A 20 -12.54 26.59 -29.37
N SER A 21 -12.63 27.78 -28.79
CA SER A 21 -11.54 28.76 -28.83
C SER A 21 -10.37 28.32 -27.94
N PHE A 22 -9.16 28.77 -28.26
CA PHE A 22 -7.96 28.47 -27.46
C PHE A 22 -8.09 28.96 -26.02
N GLU A 23 -8.80 30.05 -25.78
CA GLU A 23 -9.09 30.53 -24.42
C GLU A 23 -10.02 29.60 -23.64
N GLN A 24 -11.03 29.02 -24.30
CA GLN A 24 -11.95 28.07 -23.67
C GLN A 24 -11.22 26.79 -23.24
N ILE A 25 -10.37 26.26 -24.13
CA ILE A 25 -9.55 25.06 -23.85
C ILE A 25 -8.52 25.37 -22.77
N ALA A 26 -7.84 26.52 -22.85
CA ALA A 26 -6.89 27.00 -21.86
C ALA A 26 -7.51 27.10 -20.46
N ALA A 27 -8.69 27.72 -20.36
CA ALA A 27 -9.42 27.86 -19.10
C ALA A 27 -9.86 26.51 -18.52
N PHE A 28 -10.24 25.54 -19.36
CA PHE A 28 -10.65 24.22 -18.91
C PHE A 28 -9.46 23.36 -18.45
N CYS A 29 -8.36 23.37 -19.21
CA CYS A 29 -7.17 22.58 -18.91
C CYS A 29 -6.20 23.28 -17.94
N GLY A 30 -6.46 24.53 -17.56
CA GLY A 30 -5.60 25.29 -16.64
C GLY A 30 -4.23 25.63 -17.23
N MET A 31 -4.17 25.87 -18.54
CA MET A 31 -2.96 26.24 -19.28
C MET A 31 -3.12 27.61 -19.93
N HIS A 32 -2.04 28.17 -20.47
CA HIS A 32 -2.10 29.44 -21.19
C HIS A 32 -2.60 29.22 -22.62
N SER A 33 -3.30 30.21 -23.22
CA SER A 33 -3.79 30.12 -24.60
C SER A 33 -2.67 29.87 -25.62
N LEU A 34 -1.50 30.47 -25.41
CA LEU A 34 -0.29 30.22 -26.21
C LEU A 34 0.20 28.76 -26.14
N GLU A 35 0.02 28.06 -25.01
CA GLU A 35 0.36 26.63 -24.93
C GLU A 35 -0.62 25.79 -25.75
N VAL A 36 -1.91 26.14 -25.75
CA VAL A 36 -2.93 25.50 -26.58
C VAL A 36 -2.65 25.76 -28.07
N GLN A 37 -2.24 26.99 -28.41
CA GLN A 37 -1.84 27.33 -29.77
C GLN A 37 -0.62 26.50 -30.20
N ALA A 38 0.42 26.39 -29.37
CA ALA A 38 1.58 25.56 -29.67
C ALA A 38 1.24 24.06 -29.78
N ILE A 39 0.19 23.58 -29.10
CA ILE A 39 -0.38 22.24 -29.29
C ILE A 39 -1.07 22.14 -30.67
N ALA A 40 -1.86 23.14 -31.05
CA ALA A 40 -2.54 23.19 -32.35
C ALA A 40 -1.55 23.26 -33.52
N ASP A 41 -0.46 24.00 -33.35
CA ASP A 41 0.65 24.11 -34.32
C ASP A 41 1.53 22.84 -34.34
N GLY A 42 1.31 21.91 -33.40
CA GLY A 42 2.05 20.66 -33.30
C GLY A 42 3.47 20.80 -32.75
N GLU A 43 3.80 21.90 -32.06
CA GLU A 43 5.13 22.13 -31.47
C GLU A 43 5.25 21.51 -30.07
N VAL A 44 4.20 21.63 -29.26
CA VAL A 44 4.16 21.18 -27.87
C VAL A 44 3.23 19.98 -27.80
N ALA A 45 3.78 18.79 -27.52
CA ALA A 45 3.09 17.48 -27.50
C ALA A 45 3.09 16.67 -28.81
N VAL A 46 4.12 16.82 -29.65
CA VAL A 46 4.40 15.92 -30.78
C VAL A 46 4.34 14.45 -30.35
N GLY A 47 3.46 13.66 -30.98
CA GLY A 47 3.29 12.23 -30.70
C GLY A 47 2.45 11.90 -29.46
N MET A 48 1.85 12.89 -28.79
CA MET A 48 0.90 12.66 -27.70
C MET A 48 -0.46 12.25 -28.27
N VAL A 49 -1.01 11.14 -27.77
CA VAL A 49 -2.37 10.71 -28.12
C VAL A 49 -3.38 11.52 -27.31
N GLY A 50 -4.28 12.22 -28.00
CA GLY A 50 -5.36 12.97 -27.37
C GLY A 50 -6.27 12.07 -26.52
N LEU A 51 -6.64 12.56 -25.34
CA LEU A 51 -7.52 11.86 -24.41
C LEU A 51 -8.94 12.47 -24.43
N ASP A 52 -9.91 11.69 -24.90
CA ASP A 52 -11.33 12.10 -24.98
C ASP A 52 -11.91 12.39 -23.57
N PRO A 53 -12.29 13.64 -23.26
CA PRO A 53 -12.89 14.02 -21.99
C PRO A 53 -14.35 13.58 -21.86
N VAL A 54 -15.05 13.33 -22.97
CA VAL A 54 -16.42 12.78 -22.98
C VAL A 54 -16.39 11.29 -22.66
N ALA A 55 -15.48 10.53 -23.29
CA ALA A 55 -15.33 9.09 -23.03
C ALA A 55 -14.94 8.80 -21.56
N ASN A 56 -14.13 9.67 -20.95
CA ASN A 56 -13.73 9.57 -19.55
C ASN A 56 -14.74 10.19 -18.57
N GLY A 57 -15.90 10.63 -19.03
CA GLY A 57 -16.96 11.18 -18.19
C GLY A 57 -16.63 12.52 -17.53
N GLN A 58 -15.65 13.27 -18.05
CA GLN A 58 -15.27 14.59 -17.54
C GLN A 58 -16.04 15.74 -18.23
N LEU A 59 -16.56 15.50 -19.44
CA LEU A 59 -17.44 16.43 -20.17
C LEU A 59 -18.62 15.67 -20.79
N THR A 60 -19.65 16.43 -21.15
CA THR A 60 -20.76 15.91 -21.98
C THR A 60 -20.68 16.54 -23.37
N LYS A 61 -21.15 15.82 -24.40
CA LYS A 61 -21.26 16.39 -25.76
C LYS A 61 -22.13 17.65 -25.79
N ALA A 62 -23.17 17.71 -24.94
CA ALA A 62 -24.03 18.87 -24.82
C ALA A 62 -23.29 20.11 -24.27
N GLU A 63 -22.37 19.91 -23.33
CA GLU A 63 -21.56 21.00 -22.77
C GLU A 63 -20.57 21.55 -23.79
N ILE A 64 -19.95 20.68 -24.58
CA ILE A 64 -19.07 21.08 -25.70
C ILE A 64 -19.90 21.91 -26.71
N ALA A 65 -21.02 21.38 -27.19
CA ALA A 65 -21.89 22.06 -28.15
C ALA A 65 -22.46 23.39 -27.63
N ARG A 66 -22.62 23.56 -26.31
CA ARG A 66 -23.01 24.82 -25.67
C ARG A 66 -21.91 25.87 -25.81
N CYS A 67 -20.66 25.48 -25.57
CA CYS A 67 -19.50 26.38 -25.61
C CYS A 67 -19.01 26.65 -27.04
N GLU A 68 -19.21 25.72 -27.98
CA GLU A 68 -18.91 25.94 -29.41
C GLU A 68 -19.78 27.04 -30.04
N LYS A 69 -20.98 27.28 -29.51
CA LYS A 69 -21.89 28.32 -30.00
C LYS A 69 -21.59 29.71 -29.47
N ASN A 70 -20.76 29.82 -28.42
CA ASN A 70 -20.45 31.09 -27.78
C ASN A 70 -19.09 31.02 -27.08
N GLU A 71 -18.14 31.78 -27.61
CA GLU A 71 -16.74 31.84 -27.18
C GLU A 71 -16.55 32.43 -25.77
N ASP A 72 -17.51 33.22 -25.28
CA ASP A 72 -17.47 33.81 -23.93
C ASP A 72 -17.79 32.76 -22.83
N LEU A 73 -18.40 31.65 -23.22
CA LEU A 73 -18.73 30.58 -22.28
C LEU A 73 -17.47 29.78 -21.92
N ARG A 74 -17.46 29.23 -20.70
CA ARG A 74 -16.40 28.36 -20.22
C ARG A 74 -16.96 26.96 -19.94
N LEU A 75 -16.19 25.95 -20.33
CA LEU A 75 -16.48 24.54 -20.08
C LEU A 75 -16.50 24.26 -18.59
N LYS A 76 -17.47 23.47 -18.14
CA LYS A 76 -17.56 23.00 -16.75
C LYS A 76 -17.28 21.51 -16.67
N LEU A 77 -16.33 21.14 -15.80
CA LEU A 77 -16.03 19.75 -15.51
C LEU A 77 -17.27 19.06 -14.94
N LEU A 78 -17.63 17.90 -15.50
CA LEU A 78 -18.67 17.04 -14.96
C LEU A 78 -18.13 16.39 -13.69
N VAL A 79 -18.59 16.86 -12.53
CA VAL A 79 -18.31 16.22 -11.25
C VAL A 79 -19.26 15.05 -11.11
N VAL A 80 -18.82 13.86 -11.55
CA VAL A 80 -19.52 12.63 -11.21
C VAL A 80 -19.05 12.22 -9.82
N ASP A 81 -19.96 12.25 -8.85
CA ASP A 81 -19.76 11.70 -7.51
C ASP A 81 -19.74 10.16 -7.59
N LEU A 82 -18.70 9.62 -8.23
CA LEU A 82 -18.45 8.19 -8.22
C LEU A 82 -17.96 7.82 -6.82
N PRO A 83 -18.67 6.94 -6.09
CA PRO A 83 -18.16 6.43 -4.82
C PRO A 83 -16.79 5.80 -5.10
N GLN A 84 -15.77 6.22 -4.35
CA GLN A 84 -14.42 5.71 -4.52
C GLN A 84 -14.43 4.18 -4.52
N VAL A 85 -13.85 3.58 -5.56
CA VAL A 85 -13.71 2.13 -5.67
C VAL A 85 -13.02 1.64 -4.40
N ALA A 86 -13.77 0.91 -3.56
CA ALA A 86 -13.24 0.33 -2.34
C ALA A 86 -11.96 -0.43 -2.69
N ALA A 87 -10.83 -0.01 -2.08
CA ALA A 87 -9.54 -0.63 -2.33
C ALA A 87 -9.70 -2.15 -2.20
N ARG A 88 -9.43 -2.88 -3.29
CA ARG A 88 -9.54 -4.35 -3.32
C ARG A 88 -8.89 -4.92 -2.07
N SER A 89 -9.56 -5.86 -1.41
CA SER A 89 -9.04 -6.55 -0.22
C SER A 89 -7.61 -6.98 -0.52
N LYS A 90 -6.64 -6.43 0.23
CA LYS A 90 -5.21 -6.66 0.03
C LYS A 90 -4.98 -8.18 -0.11
N GLY A 91 -4.64 -8.62 -1.32
CA GLY A 91 -4.29 -10.01 -1.60
C GLY A 91 -3.04 -10.40 -0.83
N PRO A 92 -2.64 -11.69 -0.88
CA PRO A 92 -1.42 -12.15 -0.24
C PRO A 92 -0.24 -11.26 -0.66
N ARG A 93 0.43 -10.62 0.30
CA ARG A 93 1.60 -9.79 -0.01
C ARG A 93 2.71 -10.63 -0.57
N TYR A 94 3.32 -10.15 -1.64
CA TYR A 94 4.59 -10.68 -2.11
C TYR A 94 5.63 -10.55 -0.99
N THR A 95 6.21 -11.67 -0.56
CA THR A 95 7.33 -11.67 0.39
C THR A 95 8.65 -11.66 -0.39
N PRO A 96 9.52 -10.66 -0.17
CA PRO A 96 10.86 -10.60 -0.76
C PRO A 96 11.65 -11.87 -0.46
N ILE A 97 12.51 -12.29 -1.39
CA ILE A 97 13.23 -13.57 -1.31
C ILE A 97 14.09 -13.71 -0.04
N THR A 98 14.69 -12.61 0.40
CA THR A 98 15.50 -12.52 1.63
C THR A 98 14.72 -12.90 2.87
N LYS A 99 13.42 -12.58 2.92
CA LYS A 99 12.54 -12.85 4.06
C LYS A 99 11.77 -14.16 3.96
N ARG A 100 11.94 -14.93 2.87
CA ARG A 100 11.21 -16.22 2.71
C ARG A 100 11.72 -17.28 3.67
N GLY A 101 13.01 -17.23 4.02
CA GLY A 101 13.62 -18.10 5.03
C GLY A 101 13.03 -17.91 6.43
N ASP A 102 12.48 -16.74 6.73
CA ASP A 102 11.92 -16.41 8.05
C ASP A 102 10.46 -16.89 8.22
N LYS A 103 9.80 -17.34 7.13
CA LYS A 103 8.39 -17.78 7.19
C LYS A 103 8.17 -18.99 8.09
N PRO A 104 9.00 -20.06 8.05
CA PRO A 104 8.86 -21.20 8.95
C PRO A 104 9.01 -20.80 10.42
N ASP A 105 9.92 -19.88 10.73
CA ASP A 105 10.14 -19.33 12.08
C ASP A 105 8.91 -18.58 12.60
N ALA A 106 8.32 -17.75 11.76
CA ALA A 106 7.06 -17.05 12.05
C ALA A 106 5.87 -18.01 12.25
N VAL A 107 5.76 -19.04 11.39
CA VAL A 107 4.71 -20.05 11.51
C VAL A 107 4.87 -20.83 12.81
N ALA A 108 6.08 -21.24 13.16
CA ALA A 108 6.35 -21.95 14.42
C ALA A 108 5.99 -21.10 15.64
N TRP A 109 6.25 -19.78 15.58
CA TRP A 109 5.84 -18.85 16.64
C TRP A 109 4.32 -18.73 16.75
N LEU A 110 3.61 -18.59 15.64
CA LEU A 110 2.13 -18.52 15.65
C LEU A 110 1.50 -19.81 16.17
N LEU A 111 2.00 -20.97 15.74
CA LEU A 111 1.51 -22.27 16.23
C LEU A 111 1.75 -22.47 17.73
N LYS A 112 2.83 -21.90 18.28
CA LYS A 112 3.17 -21.99 19.71
C LYS A 112 2.37 -21.00 20.57
N ASN A 113 2.27 -19.75 20.15
CA ASN A 113 1.73 -18.67 20.98
C ASN A 113 0.25 -18.38 20.69
N HIS A 114 -0.23 -18.68 19.49
CA HIS A 114 -1.57 -18.36 19.01
C HIS A 114 -2.25 -19.56 18.33
N PRO A 115 -2.48 -20.68 19.07
CA PRO A 115 -3.17 -21.86 18.53
C PRO A 115 -4.62 -21.59 18.11
N GLU A 116 -5.21 -20.47 18.56
CA GLU A 116 -6.54 -19.99 18.15
C GLU A 116 -6.60 -19.52 16.68
N LEU A 117 -5.46 -19.28 16.02
CA LEU A 117 -5.41 -18.91 14.62
C LEU A 117 -5.58 -20.12 13.71
N SER A 118 -6.56 -20.04 12.80
CA SER A 118 -6.73 -21.06 11.76
C SER A 118 -5.60 -21.03 10.73
N ASP A 119 -5.30 -22.18 10.12
CA ASP A 119 -4.32 -22.30 9.03
C ASP A 119 -4.60 -21.31 7.88
N ALA A 120 -5.88 -21.02 7.61
CA ALA A 120 -6.28 -20.04 6.61
C ALA A 120 -5.90 -18.60 6.99
N GLN A 121 -6.00 -18.24 8.27
CA GLN A 121 -5.55 -16.93 8.78
C GLN A 121 -4.03 -16.84 8.72
N THR A 122 -3.31 -17.88 9.16
CA THR A 122 -1.85 -17.95 9.09
C THR A 122 -1.33 -17.83 7.65
N CYS A 123 -1.98 -18.50 6.69
CA CYS A 123 -1.67 -18.35 5.26
C CYS A 123 -1.78 -16.89 4.81
N ARG A 124 -2.86 -16.19 5.18
CA ARG A 124 -3.10 -14.80 4.78
C ARG A 124 -2.14 -13.84 5.47
N LEU A 125 -1.83 -14.06 6.75
CA LEU A 125 -0.99 -13.20 7.57
C LEU A 125 0.49 -13.26 7.16
N ILE A 126 1.02 -14.47 6.93
CA ILE A 126 2.45 -14.69 6.63
C ILE A 126 2.73 -14.78 5.13
N GLY A 127 1.71 -15.05 4.30
CA GLY A 127 1.88 -15.32 2.88
C GLY A 127 2.54 -16.68 2.64
N THR A 128 2.13 -17.70 3.39
CA THR A 128 2.58 -19.10 3.25
C THR A 128 1.43 -20.00 2.80
N THR A 129 1.70 -21.28 2.55
CA THR A 129 0.69 -22.26 2.13
C THR A 129 0.35 -23.25 3.26
N LYS A 130 -0.86 -23.84 3.20
CA LYS A 130 -1.30 -24.82 4.21
C LYS A 130 -0.36 -26.04 4.34
N PRO A 131 0.17 -26.62 3.23
CA PRO A 131 1.14 -27.70 3.34
C PRO A 131 2.41 -27.29 4.08
N THR A 132 2.89 -26.05 3.90
CA THR A 132 4.04 -25.54 4.65
C THR A 132 3.72 -25.41 6.14
N ILE A 133 2.52 -24.96 6.51
CA ILE A 133 2.10 -24.88 7.91
C ILE A 133 2.06 -26.26 8.55
N ALA A 134 1.47 -27.25 7.86
CA ALA A 134 1.45 -28.63 8.32
C ALA A 134 2.87 -29.20 8.48
N ALA A 135 3.76 -28.98 7.51
CA ALA A 135 5.14 -29.44 7.59
C ALA A 135 5.93 -28.82 8.77
N VAL A 136 5.64 -27.57 9.13
CA VAL A 136 6.23 -26.94 10.32
C VAL A 136 5.62 -27.50 11.61
N ARG A 137 4.30 -27.70 11.65
CA ARG A 137 3.58 -28.31 12.79
C ARG A 137 4.09 -29.72 13.09
N ASP A 138 4.25 -30.53 12.05
CA ASP A 138 4.64 -31.94 12.13
C ASP A 138 6.17 -32.12 12.15
N ARG A 139 6.94 -31.01 12.11
CA ARG A 139 8.41 -31.01 12.03
C ARG A 139 8.99 -31.80 10.85
N THR A 140 8.24 -31.90 9.76
CA THR A 140 8.65 -32.55 8.49
C THR A 140 9.18 -31.57 7.44
N HIS A 141 9.22 -30.28 7.76
CA HIS A 141 9.85 -29.28 6.90
C HIS A 141 11.34 -29.59 6.71
N TRP A 142 11.88 -29.42 5.50
CA TRP A 142 13.28 -29.75 5.18
C TRP A 142 14.30 -29.05 6.10
N ASN A 143 13.95 -27.86 6.60
CA ASN A 143 14.78 -27.07 7.52
C ASN A 143 14.37 -27.19 9.00
N ALA A 144 13.57 -28.20 9.39
CA ALA A 144 12.94 -28.27 10.71
C ALA A 144 13.92 -28.13 11.88
N ALA A 145 15.14 -28.67 11.76
CA ALA A 145 16.17 -28.58 12.79
C ALA A 145 16.63 -27.14 13.10
N ASN A 146 16.52 -26.22 12.14
CA ASN A 146 16.98 -24.84 12.30
C ASN A 146 15.84 -23.85 12.55
N ILE A 147 14.59 -24.31 12.59
CA ILE A 147 13.43 -23.42 12.81
C ILE A 147 13.46 -22.89 14.23
N LYS A 148 13.49 -21.56 14.37
CA LYS A 148 13.44 -20.87 15.66
C LYS A 148 12.16 -20.04 15.73
N PRO A 149 11.24 -20.30 16.68
CA PRO A 149 10.02 -19.51 16.81
C PRO A 149 10.33 -18.02 17.03
N ARG A 150 10.01 -17.16 16.06
CA ARG A 150 10.21 -15.70 16.14
C ARG A 150 8.94 -14.95 15.75
N ASN A 151 8.68 -13.83 16.42
CA ASN A 151 7.46 -13.03 16.21
C ASN A 151 7.41 -12.49 14.76
N PRO A 152 6.30 -12.72 14.01
CA PRO A 152 6.17 -12.30 12.61
C PRO A 152 6.15 -10.79 12.40
N VAL A 153 5.79 -10.00 13.41
CA VAL A 153 5.86 -8.53 13.38
C VAL A 153 7.33 -8.08 13.43
N MET A 154 8.14 -8.69 14.30
CA MET A 154 9.57 -8.40 14.41
C MET A 154 10.36 -8.81 13.16
N LEU A 155 9.93 -9.87 12.48
CA LEU A 155 10.47 -10.28 11.18
C LEU A 155 10.01 -9.36 10.04
N GLY A 156 9.04 -8.48 10.29
CA GLY A 156 8.43 -7.59 9.31
C GLY A 156 7.69 -8.35 8.21
N LEU A 157 7.05 -9.46 8.57
CA LEU A 157 6.18 -10.26 7.68
C LEU A 157 4.73 -9.78 7.74
N CYS A 158 4.29 -9.26 8.88
CA CYS A 158 2.99 -8.62 9.08
C CYS A 158 3.14 -7.38 9.97
N THR A 159 2.10 -6.53 9.99
CA THR A 159 2.05 -5.40 10.93
C THR A 159 1.36 -5.81 12.24
N GLN A 160 1.65 -5.09 13.33
CA GLN A 160 1.00 -5.34 14.63
C GLN A 160 -0.53 -5.34 14.53
N ARG A 161 -1.09 -4.33 13.85
CA ARG A 161 -2.53 -4.23 13.59
C ARG A 161 -3.10 -5.45 12.87
N GLU A 162 -2.37 -6.04 11.93
CA GLU A 162 -2.83 -7.21 11.19
C GLU A 162 -2.81 -8.50 12.02
N LEU A 163 -1.83 -8.62 12.91
CA LEU A 163 -1.79 -9.72 13.87
C LEU A 163 -3.00 -9.62 14.81
N GLU A 164 -3.26 -8.45 15.38
CA GLU A 164 -4.41 -8.21 16.25
C GLU A 164 -5.76 -8.45 15.56
N GLU A 165 -5.92 -7.98 14.32
CA GLU A 165 -7.12 -8.25 13.51
C GLU A 165 -7.32 -9.75 13.26
N ALA A 166 -6.24 -10.47 12.96
CA ALA A 166 -6.30 -11.92 12.77
C ALA A 166 -6.70 -12.66 14.06
N LEU A 167 -6.15 -12.24 15.21
CA LEU A 167 -6.46 -12.80 16.52
C LEU A 167 -7.91 -12.53 16.92
N ALA A 168 -8.40 -11.30 16.76
CA ALA A 168 -9.78 -10.94 17.05
C ALA A 168 -10.77 -11.78 16.21
N LEU A 169 -10.45 -12.05 14.94
CA LEU A 169 -11.25 -12.93 14.08
C LEU A 169 -11.16 -14.41 14.48
N GLY A 170 -10.02 -14.87 15.01
CA GLY A 170 -9.83 -16.24 15.51
C GLY A 170 -10.67 -16.48 16.77
N ILE A 171 -10.64 -15.55 17.71
CA ILE A 171 -11.41 -15.60 18.96
C ILE A 171 -12.92 -15.61 18.67
N ARG A 172 -13.40 -14.73 17.77
CA ARG A 172 -14.82 -14.68 17.35
C ARG A 172 -15.33 -15.98 16.72
N ARG A 173 -14.43 -16.82 16.20
CA ARG A 173 -14.76 -18.11 15.57
C ARG A 173 -14.62 -19.30 16.53
N GLY A 174 -14.50 -19.05 17.83
CA GLY A 174 -14.48 -20.09 18.87
C GLY A 174 -13.12 -20.34 19.52
N GLY A 175 -12.13 -19.46 19.30
CA GLY A 175 -10.86 -19.51 20.01
C GLY A 175 -10.96 -18.90 21.41
N THR A 176 -10.55 -19.65 22.44
CA THR A 176 -10.40 -19.10 23.80
C THR A 176 -9.11 -18.28 23.84
N PRO A 177 -9.14 -16.99 24.27
CA PRO A 177 -7.91 -16.20 24.42
C PRO A 177 -7.01 -16.84 25.47
N LEU A 178 -5.75 -17.11 25.12
CA LEU A 178 -4.73 -17.37 26.12
C LEU A 178 -4.44 -16.06 26.87
N PRO A 179 -4.23 -16.10 28.20
CA PRO A 179 -3.82 -14.91 28.95
C PRO A 179 -2.51 -14.38 28.37
N PRO A 180 -2.30 -13.04 28.35
CA PRO A 180 -1.05 -12.45 27.87
C PRO A 180 0.13 -13.12 28.58
N GLN A 181 1.02 -13.75 27.81
CA GLN A 181 2.29 -14.21 28.36
C GLN A 181 3.16 -12.97 28.53
N GLU A 182 3.46 -12.64 29.78
CA GLU A 182 4.47 -11.63 30.13
C GLU A 182 5.75 -11.99 29.38
N GLN A 183 6.20 -11.09 28.51
CA GLN A 183 7.47 -11.24 27.83
C GLN A 183 8.52 -11.12 28.92
N GLU A 184 9.18 -12.22 29.28
CA GLU A 184 10.41 -12.17 30.07
C GLU A 184 11.44 -11.41 29.22
N GLU A 185 11.43 -10.09 29.38
CA GLU A 185 12.51 -9.21 28.96
C GLU A 185 13.72 -9.61 29.81
N GLY A 186 14.52 -10.54 29.28
CA GLY A 186 15.86 -10.81 29.78
C GLY A 186 16.71 -9.56 29.62
N TYR A 187 16.58 -8.63 30.56
CA TYR A 187 17.64 -7.69 30.89
C TYR A 187 18.83 -8.56 31.32
N GLY A 188 19.79 -8.72 30.43
CA GLY A 188 21.09 -9.26 30.82
C GLY A 188 21.64 -8.32 31.88
N GLU A 189 21.79 -8.82 33.11
CA GLU A 189 22.69 -8.21 34.08
C GLU A 189 24.07 -8.09 33.41
N GLU A 190 24.41 -6.88 32.99
CA GLU A 190 25.79 -6.48 32.85
C GLU A 190 26.43 -6.75 34.21
N ARG A 191 27.30 -7.78 34.26
CA ARG A 191 28.24 -7.91 35.36
C ARG A 191 29.16 -6.69 35.28
N ASP A 192 28.82 -5.67 36.06
CA ASP A 192 29.80 -4.71 36.53
C ASP A 192 30.83 -5.51 37.35
N ASP A 193 31.91 -5.92 36.68
CA ASP A 193 33.14 -6.31 37.35
C ASP A 193 33.74 -5.04 37.99
N GLU A 194 33.13 -4.56 39.07
CA GLU A 194 33.71 -3.58 39.99
C GLU A 194 34.97 -4.19 40.59
N GLN A 195 36.13 -3.86 40.02
CA GLN A 195 37.40 -4.09 40.70
C GLN A 195 37.45 -3.21 41.96
N PRO A 196 37.56 -3.78 43.17
CA PRO A 196 37.65 -2.99 44.37
C PRO A 196 38.97 -2.23 44.38
N TRP A 197 38.89 -0.91 44.38
CA TRP A 197 40.00 -0.03 44.73
C TRP A 197 40.32 -0.22 46.23
N SER A 198 41.04 -1.28 46.59
CA SER A 198 41.60 -1.44 47.93
C SER A 198 42.93 -0.69 48.03
N GLN A 199 42.80 0.52 48.56
CA GLN A 199 43.64 1.10 49.61
C GLN A 199 45.12 1.43 49.30
N ARG A 200 45.38 2.70 49.60
CA ARG A 200 46.64 3.44 49.61
C ARG A 200 47.61 2.93 50.68
N GLU A 201 48.88 3.23 50.43
CA GLU A 201 49.90 3.69 51.40
C GLU A 201 50.24 2.77 52.59
N ASP A 202 51.48 2.24 52.57
CA ASP A 202 52.43 2.06 53.69
C ASP A 202 53.44 0.97 53.26
N ALA A 203 54.76 1.01 53.46
CA ALA A 203 55.67 1.94 54.10
C ALA A 203 57.12 1.50 53.74
N ARG A 204 58.04 2.47 53.74
CA ARG A 204 59.51 2.39 53.97
C ARG A 204 60.42 1.60 53.01
#